data_AF-A0A644Y2P5-F1
#
_entry.id   AF-A0A644Y2P5-F1
#
_cell.length_a   1.000
_cell.length_b   1.000
_cell.length_c   1.000
_cell.angle_alpha   90.00
_cell.angle_beta   90.00
_cell.angle_gamma   90.00
#
_symmetry.space_group_name_H-M   'P 1'
#
loop_
_entity.id
_entity.type
_entity.pdbx_description
1 polymer ?
#
loop_
_entity_poly.entity_id
_entity_poly.type
_entity_poly.pdbx_seq_one_letter_code
_entity_poly.pdbx_strand_id
1 'polypeptide(L)'
;MTEISEKINEMRDGAIDANNREHVESDSQYIAGAMPILLYCVSPAIICATGFSEDEMANNGITEAAGYVGITDAKAVRNGMYDYTLTGNRFSDGQAFEVHCLCAPDTGGLRILEKVGGSVTEFLEFIPLGDGKYALQTSLERAYVTYRDGELKSFIYTRAIDSARYSSETDSIYPVGGQSGLDWAEASSAGGRDEYVAFDGKTVKMEIKPFFGEAISAEVTVPEAGF
;
A
#
# COMPACT_ATOMS: atom_id res chain seq x y z
N MET A 1 8.61 5.81 -0.46
CA MET A 1 7.36 5.10 -0.81
C MET A 1 7.14 5.14 -2.30
N THR A 2 6.99 6.32 -2.92
CA THR A 2 6.90 6.49 -4.39
C THR A 2 8.04 5.81 -5.15
N GLU A 3 9.29 6.09 -4.77
CA GLU A 3 10.47 5.46 -5.39
C GLU A 3 10.49 3.92 -5.21
N ILE A 4 10.01 3.42 -4.07
CA ILE A 4 9.93 1.98 -3.81
C ILE A 4 8.88 1.35 -4.72
N SER A 5 7.69 1.95 -4.82
CA SER A 5 6.65 1.46 -5.73
C SER A 5 7.10 1.54 -7.19
N GLU A 6 7.78 2.61 -7.61
CA GLU A 6 8.31 2.74 -8.97
C GLU A 6 9.27 1.60 -9.31
N LYS A 7 10.28 1.36 -8.46
CA LYS A 7 11.25 0.26 -8.67
C LYS A 7 10.60 -1.13 -8.66
N ILE A 8 9.59 -1.35 -7.81
CA ILE A 8 8.82 -2.60 -7.79
C ILE A 8 8.03 -2.76 -9.10
N ASN A 9 7.36 -1.70 -9.57
CA ASN A 9 6.59 -1.73 -10.82
C ASN A 9 7.50 -1.96 -12.03
N GLU A 10 8.64 -1.28 -12.12
CA GLU A 10 9.64 -1.49 -13.18
C GLU A 10 10.09 -2.96 -13.24
N MET A 11 10.35 -3.56 -12.08
CA MET A 11 10.75 -4.96 -11.98
C MET A 11 9.61 -5.92 -12.38
N ARG A 12 8.37 -5.66 -11.94
CA ARG A 12 7.19 -6.44 -12.34
C ARG A 12 6.98 -6.39 -13.84
N ASP A 13 6.97 -5.18 -14.42
CA ASP A 13 6.68 -4.98 -15.84
C ASP A 13 7.76 -5.61 -16.72
N GLY A 14 9.03 -5.47 -16.34
CA GLY A 14 10.13 -6.17 -17.01
C GLY A 14 10.02 -7.70 -16.97
N ALA A 15 9.55 -8.26 -15.84
CA ALA A 15 9.32 -9.70 -15.72
C ALA A 15 8.13 -10.18 -16.58
N ILE A 16 7.04 -9.41 -16.63
CA ILE A 16 5.89 -9.69 -17.50
C ILE A 16 6.33 -9.69 -18.98
N ASP A 17 7.06 -8.66 -19.40
CA ASP A 17 7.56 -8.54 -20.77
C ASP A 17 8.56 -9.63 -21.15
N ALA A 18 9.38 -10.11 -20.20
CA ALA A 18 10.26 -11.25 -20.41
C ALA A 18 9.46 -12.55 -20.61
N ASN A 19 8.52 -12.84 -19.73
CA ASN A 19 7.68 -14.03 -19.79
C ASN A 19 6.84 -14.08 -21.08
N ASN A 20 6.18 -12.98 -21.43
CA ASN A 20 5.27 -12.92 -22.59
C ASN A 20 6.00 -12.90 -23.95
N ARG A 21 7.33 -12.74 -23.97
CA ARG A 21 8.13 -12.98 -25.18
C ARG A 21 8.33 -14.46 -25.46
N GLU A 22 8.30 -15.30 -24.43
CA GLU A 22 8.48 -16.75 -24.53
C GLU A 22 7.14 -17.50 -24.64
N HIS A 23 6.06 -16.90 -24.13
CA HIS A 23 4.72 -17.46 -24.10
C HIS A 23 3.75 -16.59 -24.90
N VAL A 24 3.07 -17.18 -25.89
CA VAL A 24 2.01 -16.50 -26.66
C VAL A 24 0.71 -16.43 -25.87
N GLU A 25 -0.22 -15.54 -26.22
CA GLU A 25 -1.48 -15.31 -25.46
C GLU A 25 -2.34 -16.56 -25.22
N SER A 26 -2.25 -17.58 -26.07
CA SER A 26 -2.96 -18.85 -25.89
C SER A 26 -2.31 -19.81 -24.88
N ASP A 27 -1.07 -19.52 -24.45
CA ASP A 27 -0.34 -20.32 -23.45
C ASP A 27 -0.88 -20.00 -22.04
N SER A 28 -1.06 -21.03 -21.22
CA SER A 28 -1.45 -20.87 -19.81
C SER A 28 -0.42 -20.12 -18.97
N GLN A 29 0.82 -19.94 -19.47
CA GLN A 29 1.87 -19.15 -18.82
C GLN A 29 1.89 -17.69 -19.28
N TYR A 30 1.12 -17.29 -20.29
CA TYR A 30 1.03 -15.89 -20.68
C TYR A 30 0.35 -15.08 -19.57
N ILE A 31 1.04 -14.05 -19.06
CA ILE A 31 0.53 -13.21 -17.98
C ILE A 31 0.20 -11.84 -18.54
N ALA A 32 -1.08 -11.57 -18.73
CA ALA A 32 -1.59 -10.22 -18.98
C ALA A 32 -2.65 -9.84 -17.94
N GLY A 33 -2.78 -8.55 -17.66
CA GLY A 33 -3.78 -8.03 -16.72
C GLY A 33 -3.28 -7.78 -15.30
N ALA A 34 -1.97 -7.83 -15.06
CA ALA A 34 -1.36 -7.31 -13.83
C ALA A 34 -1.68 -5.81 -13.69
N MET A 35 -2.09 -5.38 -12.50
CA MET A 35 -2.30 -3.96 -12.23
C MET A 35 -1.01 -3.36 -11.63
N PRO A 36 -0.78 -2.04 -11.81
CA PRO A 36 0.28 -1.35 -11.09
C PRO A 36 0.17 -1.60 -9.59
N ILE A 37 1.29 -1.94 -8.95
CA ILE A 37 1.42 -2.06 -7.51
C ILE A 37 1.44 -0.64 -6.96
N LEU A 38 0.39 -0.29 -6.24
CA LEU A 38 0.24 1.01 -5.62
C LEU A 38 0.46 0.83 -4.12
N LEU A 39 1.70 1.03 -3.66
CA LEU A 39 2.05 1.04 -2.23
C LEU A 39 1.54 2.30 -1.52
N TYR A 40 0.22 2.55 -1.61
CA TYR A 40 -0.61 3.58 -0.96
C TYR A 40 -1.97 3.64 -1.69
N CYS A 41 -2.55 2.51 -2.12
CA CYS A 41 -3.86 2.54 -2.79
C CYS A 41 -4.96 2.81 -1.78
N VAL A 42 -5.11 4.09 -1.44
CA VAL A 42 -6.05 4.58 -0.44
C VAL A 42 -6.74 5.83 -0.96
N SER A 43 -7.81 6.23 -0.27
CA SER A 43 -8.55 7.43 -0.61
C SER A 43 -7.61 8.65 -0.77
N PRO A 44 -7.93 9.58 -1.68
CA PRO A 44 -7.17 10.83 -1.81
C PRO A 44 -7.05 11.61 -0.50
N ALA A 45 -8.01 11.46 0.41
CA ALA A 45 -7.97 12.07 1.72
C ALA A 45 -6.88 11.47 2.63
N ILE A 46 -6.68 10.15 2.60
CA ILE A 46 -5.56 9.49 3.28
C ILE A 46 -4.23 9.97 2.67
N ILE A 47 -4.14 10.13 1.35
CA ILE A 47 -2.96 10.69 0.67
C ILE A 47 -2.68 12.13 1.15
N CYS A 48 -3.70 12.99 1.25
CA CYS A 48 -3.52 14.33 1.79
C CYS A 48 -3.01 14.31 3.24
N ALA A 49 -3.53 13.41 4.08
CA ALA A 49 -3.15 13.32 5.48
C ALA A 49 -1.71 12.83 5.72
N THR A 50 -1.02 12.27 4.71
CA THR A 50 0.41 11.97 4.84
C THR A 50 1.29 13.20 4.94
N GLY A 51 0.77 14.36 4.52
CA GLY A 51 1.49 15.63 4.57
C GLY A 51 1.55 16.25 5.96
N PHE A 52 0.83 15.71 6.95
CA PHE A 52 0.78 16.28 8.29
C PHE A 52 2.17 16.37 8.90
N SER A 53 2.48 17.50 9.52
CA SER A 53 3.78 17.71 10.14
C SER A 53 3.69 18.69 11.31
N GLU A 54 4.79 18.80 12.06
CA GLU A 54 4.89 19.78 13.16
C GLU A 54 4.97 21.23 12.65
N ASP A 55 5.08 21.46 11.33
CA ASP A 55 4.94 22.77 10.72
C ASP A 55 3.46 23.10 10.47
N GLU A 56 2.97 24.14 11.16
CA GLU A 56 1.60 24.64 11.03
C GLU A 56 1.28 25.09 9.59
N MET A 57 2.25 25.62 8.85
CA MET A 57 2.04 26.03 7.46
C MET A 57 1.75 24.84 6.56
N ALA A 58 2.42 23.70 6.77
CA ALA A 58 2.13 22.46 6.06
C ALA A 58 0.71 21.98 6.36
N ASN A 59 0.27 22.06 7.61
CA ASN A 59 -1.07 21.63 8.03
C ASN A 59 -2.19 22.49 7.43
N ASN A 60 -1.95 23.79 7.25
CA ASN A 60 -2.85 24.67 6.51
C ASN A 60 -2.96 24.25 5.03
N GLY A 61 -1.82 23.93 4.41
CA GLY A 61 -1.79 23.40 3.04
C GLY A 61 -2.60 22.11 2.86
N ILE A 62 -2.63 21.22 3.86
CA ILE A 62 -3.47 20.01 3.84
C ILE A 62 -4.96 20.35 3.88
N THR A 63 -5.34 21.34 4.68
CA THR A 63 -6.74 21.79 4.76
C THR A 63 -7.19 22.39 3.42
N GLU A 64 -6.34 23.13 2.74
CA GLU A 64 -6.60 23.62 1.38
C GLU A 64 -6.65 22.47 0.37
N ALA A 65 -5.70 21.52 0.46
CA ALA A 65 -5.64 20.33 -0.39
C ALA A 65 -6.91 19.47 -0.28
N ALA A 66 -7.48 19.37 0.92
CA ALA A 66 -8.71 18.61 1.21
C ALA A 66 -9.89 19.05 0.31
N GLY A 67 -9.97 20.35 -0.03
CA GLY A 67 -10.98 20.87 -0.95
C GLY A 67 -10.89 20.27 -2.36
N TYR A 68 -9.68 20.02 -2.86
CA TYR A 68 -9.47 19.44 -4.19
C TYR A 68 -9.81 17.96 -4.26
N VAL A 69 -9.82 17.27 -3.12
CA VAL A 69 -10.18 15.85 -3.02
C VAL A 69 -11.63 15.63 -2.56
N GLY A 70 -12.46 16.68 -2.63
CA GLY A 70 -13.90 16.57 -2.40
C GLY A 70 -14.31 16.60 -0.93
N ILE A 71 -13.50 17.20 -0.05
CA ILE A 71 -13.85 17.45 1.35
C ILE A 71 -14.20 18.94 1.51
N THR A 72 -15.40 19.23 1.99
CA THR A 72 -15.84 20.60 2.33
C THR A 72 -15.71 20.86 3.83
N ASP A 73 -15.63 22.14 4.21
CA ASP A 73 -15.49 22.58 5.60
C ASP A 73 -14.31 21.93 6.33
N ALA A 74 -13.24 21.66 5.57
CA ALA A 74 -12.07 20.95 6.06
C ALA A 74 -11.42 21.68 7.23
N LYS A 75 -11.04 20.93 8.27
CA LYS A 75 -10.31 21.44 9.43
C LYS A 75 -9.27 20.43 9.89
N ALA A 76 -8.03 20.88 10.02
CA ALA A 76 -6.97 20.14 10.69
C ALA A 76 -6.93 20.49 12.19
N VAL A 77 -6.78 19.48 13.04
CA VAL A 77 -6.57 19.61 14.48
C VAL A 77 -5.31 18.84 14.85
N ARG A 78 -4.42 19.47 15.62
CA ARG A 78 -3.28 18.80 16.26
C ARG A 78 -3.71 18.34 17.65
N ASN A 79 -3.84 17.03 17.84
CA ASN A 79 -4.25 16.45 19.14
C ASN A 79 -3.05 16.25 20.08
N GLY A 80 -1.85 16.16 19.51
CA GLY A 80 -0.61 15.93 20.22
C GLY A 80 0.59 16.03 19.28
N MET A 81 1.77 15.66 19.77
CA MET A 81 2.94 15.51 18.93
C MET A 81 2.72 14.32 17.98
N TYR A 82 2.87 14.54 16.67
CA TYR A 82 2.66 13.54 15.62
C TYR A 82 1.26 12.91 15.58
N ASP A 83 0.24 13.61 16.10
CA ASP A 83 -1.16 13.16 16.13
C ASP A 83 -2.06 14.27 15.59
N TYR A 84 -2.68 14.01 14.44
CA TYR A 84 -3.47 14.97 13.69
C TYR A 84 -4.78 14.39 13.22
N THR A 85 -5.83 15.20 13.25
CA THR A 85 -7.13 14.86 12.68
C THR A 85 -7.53 15.87 11.63
N LEU A 86 -7.82 15.40 10.41
CA LEU A 86 -8.56 16.14 9.40
C LEU A 86 -10.05 15.81 9.55
N THR A 87 -10.90 16.82 9.65
CA THR A 87 -12.36 16.66 9.66
C THR A 87 -12.99 17.45 8.53
N GLY A 88 -14.20 17.07 8.10
CA GLY A 88 -14.97 17.81 7.11
C GLY A 88 -16.24 17.05 6.71
N ASN A 89 -16.79 17.40 5.55
CA ASN A 89 -17.93 16.71 4.95
C ASN A 89 -17.57 16.27 3.53
N ARG A 90 -18.04 15.09 3.12
CA ARG A 90 -17.91 14.67 1.71
C ARG A 90 -18.77 15.55 0.82
N PHE A 91 -18.20 16.08 -0.24
CA PHE A 91 -18.90 16.92 -1.20
C PHE A 91 -20.10 16.21 -1.86
N SER A 92 -20.00 14.90 -2.07
CA SER A 92 -21.00 14.11 -2.79
C SER A 92 -22.34 13.96 -2.07
N ASP A 93 -22.33 13.81 -0.74
CA ASP A 93 -23.50 13.42 0.05
C ASP A 93 -23.62 14.15 1.39
N GLY A 94 -22.66 15.04 1.71
CA GLY A 94 -22.62 15.79 2.96
C GLY A 94 -22.32 14.93 4.19
N GLN A 95 -21.91 13.67 4.02
CA GLN A 95 -21.60 12.82 5.17
C GLN A 95 -20.35 13.32 5.90
N ALA A 96 -20.44 13.29 7.24
CA ALA A 96 -19.32 13.63 8.11
C ALA A 96 -18.15 12.68 7.88
N PHE A 97 -16.96 13.27 7.82
CA PHE A 97 -15.73 12.65 7.40
C PHE A 97 -14.61 12.98 8.40
N GLU A 98 -13.80 11.98 8.74
CA GLU A 98 -12.63 12.14 9.61
C GLU A 98 -11.46 11.32 9.07
N VAL A 99 -10.26 11.91 9.03
CA VAL A 99 -9.00 11.19 8.82
C VAL A 99 -8.09 11.43 10.01
N HIS A 100 -7.77 10.37 10.73
CA HIS A 100 -6.85 10.41 11.87
C HIS A 100 -5.48 9.90 11.43
N CYS A 101 -4.46 10.77 11.49
CA CYS A 101 -3.07 10.47 11.16
C CYS A 101 -2.24 10.46 12.45
N LEU A 102 -1.61 9.32 12.74
CA LEU A 102 -0.70 9.15 13.86
C LEU A 102 0.66 8.64 13.36
N CYS A 103 1.72 9.26 13.84
CA CYS A 103 3.07 8.71 13.73
C CYS A 103 3.63 8.42 15.12
N ALA A 104 4.06 7.18 15.35
CA ALA A 104 4.70 6.74 16.59
C ALA A 104 6.18 7.18 16.56
N PRO A 105 6.59 8.17 17.38
CA PRO A 105 7.94 8.73 17.29
C PRO A 105 9.05 7.71 17.61
N ASP A 106 8.78 6.75 18.49
CA ASP A 106 9.77 5.77 18.93
C ASP A 106 10.06 4.72 17.85
N THR A 107 9.08 4.41 17.02
CA THR A 107 9.18 3.35 16.01
C THR A 107 9.24 3.90 14.59
N GLY A 108 8.83 5.15 14.37
CA GLY A 108 8.60 5.71 13.04
C GLY A 108 7.38 5.11 12.31
N GLY A 109 6.57 4.30 13.01
CA GLY A 109 5.35 3.73 12.45
C GLY A 109 4.31 4.82 12.16
N LEU A 110 3.64 4.72 11.02
CA LEU A 110 2.57 5.61 10.59
C LEU A 110 1.27 4.82 10.51
N ARG A 111 0.18 5.38 11.04
CA ARG A 111 -1.19 4.91 10.84
C ARG A 111 -2.05 6.07 10.41
N ILE A 112 -2.84 5.86 9.36
CA ILE A 112 -3.87 6.79 8.91
C ILE A 112 -5.19 6.03 8.83
N LEU A 113 -6.23 6.52 9.50
CA LEU A 113 -7.57 5.93 9.50
C LEU A 113 -8.55 6.91 8.89
N GLU A 114 -9.24 6.51 7.83
CA GLU A 114 -10.43 7.22 7.34
C GLU A 114 -11.67 6.67 8.04
N LYS A 115 -12.52 7.56 8.54
CA LYS A 115 -13.86 7.23 9.03
C LYS A 115 -14.91 8.05 8.31
N VAL A 116 -16.01 7.38 7.97
CA VAL A 116 -17.22 8.01 7.43
C VAL A 116 -18.38 7.58 8.30
N GLY A 117 -19.16 8.55 8.79
CA GLY A 117 -20.26 8.26 9.71
C GLY A 117 -19.82 7.52 10.99
N GLY A 118 -18.57 7.72 11.41
CA GLY A 118 -18.00 7.11 12.63
C GLY A 118 -17.42 5.69 12.45
N SER A 119 -17.54 5.07 11.28
CA SER A 119 -16.96 3.75 11.00
C SER A 119 -15.70 3.87 10.15
N VAL A 120 -14.67 3.06 10.44
CA VAL A 120 -13.47 3.01 9.59
C VAL A 120 -13.84 2.47 8.22
N THR A 121 -13.58 3.26 7.17
CA THR A 121 -13.85 2.89 5.77
C THR A 121 -12.58 2.48 5.04
N GLU A 122 -11.46 3.12 5.37
CA GLU A 122 -10.14 2.78 4.86
C GLU A 122 -9.06 3.06 5.90
N PHE A 123 -7.91 2.44 5.71
CA PHE A 123 -6.73 2.75 6.50
C PHE A 123 -5.46 2.53 5.69
N LEU A 124 -4.40 3.13 6.21
CA LEU A 124 -3.04 2.82 5.85
C LEU A 124 -2.18 2.67 7.09
N GLU A 125 -1.33 1.65 7.08
CA GLU A 125 -0.27 1.46 8.05
C GLU A 125 1.06 1.26 7.34
N PHE A 126 2.08 1.98 7.79
CA PHE A 126 3.45 1.85 7.31
C PHE A 126 4.38 1.75 8.51
N ILE A 127 5.16 0.66 8.59
CA ILE A 127 6.02 0.38 9.72
C ILE A 127 7.45 0.16 9.22
N PRO A 128 8.41 1.02 9.59
CA PRO A 128 9.83 0.68 9.41
C PRO A 128 10.21 -0.38 10.46
N LEU A 129 10.75 -1.50 9.99
CA LEU A 129 11.11 -2.66 10.79
C LEU A 129 12.61 -2.69 11.15
N GLY A 130 13.35 -1.65 10.78
CA GLY A 130 14.80 -1.58 10.90
C GLY A 130 15.56 -2.29 9.76
N ASP A 131 16.85 -2.02 9.66
CA ASP A 131 17.76 -2.62 8.66
C ASP A 131 17.30 -2.45 7.19
N GLY A 132 16.60 -1.36 6.87
CA GLY A 132 16.05 -1.12 5.53
C GLY A 132 14.84 -1.99 5.20
N LYS A 133 14.15 -2.53 6.21
CA LYS A 133 12.93 -3.33 6.03
C LYS A 133 11.69 -2.51 6.39
N TYR A 134 10.62 -2.71 5.64
CA TYR A 134 9.38 -1.95 5.76
C TYR A 134 8.18 -2.89 5.59
N ALA A 135 7.16 -2.70 6.41
CA ALA A 135 5.84 -3.31 6.23
C ALA A 135 4.81 -2.24 5.87
N LEU A 136 3.92 -2.56 4.94
CA LEU A 136 2.81 -1.72 4.54
C LEU A 136 1.52 -2.54 4.55
N GLN A 137 0.45 -1.96 5.07
CA GLN A 137 -0.89 -2.54 5.02
C GLN A 137 -1.94 -1.49 4.68
N THR A 138 -2.86 -1.85 3.79
CA THR A 138 -4.13 -1.15 3.56
C THR A 138 -5.28 -2.11 3.85
N SER A 139 -6.53 -1.71 3.58
CA SER A 139 -7.65 -2.65 3.67
C SER A 139 -7.57 -3.81 2.67
N LEU A 140 -6.75 -3.70 1.61
CA LEU A 140 -6.63 -4.72 0.56
C LEU A 140 -5.21 -5.22 0.36
N GLU A 141 -4.20 -4.45 0.72
CA GLU A 141 -2.82 -4.72 0.33
C GLU A 141 -1.96 -5.01 1.55
N ARG A 142 -1.02 -5.94 1.39
CA ARG A 142 0.13 -6.08 2.27
C ARG A 142 1.40 -6.03 1.44
N ALA A 143 2.42 -5.39 1.97
CA ALA A 143 3.75 -5.50 1.42
C ALA A 143 4.80 -5.61 2.52
N TYR A 144 5.81 -6.43 2.26
CA TYR A 144 7.05 -6.47 3.01
C TYR A 144 8.18 -6.16 2.05
N VAL A 145 8.97 -5.12 2.33
CA VAL A 145 10.00 -4.64 1.39
C VAL A 145 11.33 -4.53 2.11
N THR A 146 12.39 -5.07 1.50
CA THR A 146 13.77 -4.76 1.86
C THR A 146 14.34 -3.78 0.83
N TYR A 147 14.52 -2.54 1.25
CA TYR A 147 15.06 -1.46 0.45
C TYR A 147 16.21 -0.79 1.19
N ARG A 148 17.41 -0.80 0.60
CA ARG A 148 18.63 -0.30 1.24
C ARG A 148 19.52 0.36 0.21
N ASP A 149 20.10 1.50 0.59
CA ASP A 149 21.08 2.23 -0.23
C ASP A 149 20.57 2.59 -1.65
N GLY A 150 19.27 2.88 -1.79
CA GLY A 150 18.65 3.21 -3.09
C GLY A 150 18.29 1.99 -3.95
N GLU A 151 18.44 0.78 -3.40
CA GLU A 151 18.24 -0.47 -4.11
C GLU A 151 17.18 -1.36 -3.47
N LEU A 152 16.32 -1.91 -4.31
CA LEU A 152 15.36 -2.94 -3.95
C LEU A 152 16.08 -4.28 -3.85
N LYS A 153 16.09 -4.88 -2.66
CA LYS A 153 16.79 -6.15 -2.40
C LYS A 153 15.83 -7.34 -2.43
N SER A 154 14.63 -7.16 -1.90
CA SER A 154 13.55 -8.14 -1.95
C SER A 154 12.22 -7.47 -1.67
N PHE A 155 11.13 -8.07 -2.12
CA PHE A 155 9.80 -7.68 -1.68
C PHE A 155 8.82 -8.85 -1.77
N ILE A 156 7.75 -8.74 -1.00
CA ILE A 156 6.52 -9.50 -1.16
C ILE A 156 5.39 -8.50 -1.18
N TYR A 157 4.50 -8.62 -2.15
CA TYR A 157 3.28 -7.85 -2.27
C TYR A 157 2.11 -8.81 -2.45
N THR A 158 1.04 -8.59 -1.70
CA THR A 158 -0.24 -9.28 -1.86
C THR A 158 -1.40 -8.32 -1.90
N ARG A 159 -2.36 -8.61 -2.78
CA ARG A 159 -3.66 -7.92 -2.84
C ARG A 159 -4.77 -8.92 -2.55
N ALA A 160 -5.43 -8.75 -1.41
CA ALA A 160 -6.60 -9.51 -1.00
C ALA A 160 -7.75 -9.31 -2.00
N ILE A 161 -8.62 -10.32 -2.11
CA ILE A 161 -9.90 -10.14 -2.80
C ILE A 161 -10.81 -9.20 -2.00
N ASP A 162 -11.75 -8.53 -2.68
CA ASP A 162 -12.61 -7.52 -2.03
C ASP A 162 -13.43 -8.04 -0.83
N SER A 163 -13.83 -9.31 -0.85
CA SER A 163 -14.58 -9.94 0.26
C SER A 163 -13.70 -10.34 1.45
N ALA A 164 -12.38 -10.17 1.34
CA ALA A 164 -11.39 -10.60 2.33
C ALA A 164 -10.49 -9.45 2.78
N ARG A 165 -11.08 -8.25 2.90
CA ARG A 165 -10.42 -7.03 3.37
C ARG A 165 -9.86 -7.19 4.78
N TYR A 166 -8.69 -6.58 5.00
CA TYR A 166 -8.10 -6.43 6.32
C TYR A 166 -8.84 -5.36 7.12
N SER A 167 -8.79 -5.47 8.45
CA SER A 167 -9.30 -4.47 9.38
C SER A 167 -8.17 -3.86 10.22
N SER A 168 -8.20 -2.55 10.40
CA SER A 168 -7.28 -1.85 11.32
C SER A 168 -7.55 -2.16 12.80
N GLU A 169 -8.64 -2.86 13.12
CA GLU A 169 -8.94 -3.28 14.49
C GLU A 169 -8.37 -4.66 14.81
N THR A 170 -8.40 -5.59 13.85
CA THR A 170 -8.01 -7.00 14.08
C THR A 170 -6.71 -7.41 13.40
N ASP A 171 -6.38 -6.79 12.26
CA ASP A 171 -5.23 -7.17 11.44
C ASP A 171 -4.09 -6.15 11.51
N SER A 172 -4.21 -5.16 12.38
CA SER A 172 -3.29 -4.03 12.42
C SER A 172 -1.86 -4.43 12.75
N ILE A 173 -0.93 -3.76 12.07
CA ILE A 173 0.51 -3.88 12.27
C ILE A 173 1.09 -2.68 13.04
N TYR A 174 0.37 -1.58 13.17
CA TYR A 174 0.83 -0.42 13.95
C TYR A 174 0.78 -0.66 15.47
N PRO A 175 1.74 -0.16 16.27
CA PRO A 175 2.84 0.76 15.90
C PRO A 175 4.19 0.13 15.58
N VAL A 176 4.36 -1.17 15.84
CA VAL A 176 5.69 -1.83 15.85
C VAL A 176 5.88 -2.92 14.80
N GLY A 177 4.82 -3.33 14.09
CA GLY A 177 4.89 -4.35 13.05
C GLY A 177 5.22 -5.74 13.60
N GLY A 178 4.79 -6.05 14.83
CA GLY A 178 5.31 -7.20 15.59
C GLY A 178 5.20 -8.55 14.87
N GLN A 179 4.14 -8.78 14.09
CA GLN A 179 3.97 -10.00 13.28
C GLN A 179 4.28 -9.79 11.80
N SER A 180 4.75 -8.62 11.39
CA SER A 180 4.89 -8.20 9.99
C SER A 180 6.18 -8.71 9.34
N GLY A 181 6.29 -10.04 9.19
CA GLY A 181 7.36 -10.73 8.47
C GLY A 181 6.98 -11.12 7.04
N LEU A 182 7.87 -11.87 6.38
CA LEU A 182 7.62 -12.45 5.05
C LEU A 182 6.33 -13.29 5.07
N ASP A 183 6.22 -14.24 6.00
CA ASP A 183 5.05 -15.11 6.15
C ASP A 183 3.74 -14.32 6.33
N TRP A 184 3.78 -13.15 6.98
CA TRP A 184 2.62 -12.28 7.14
C TRP A 184 2.20 -11.60 5.83
N ALA A 185 3.18 -11.18 5.02
CA ALA A 185 2.92 -10.61 3.71
C ALA A 185 2.46 -11.68 2.70
N GLU A 186 2.95 -12.92 2.84
CA GLU A 186 2.53 -14.06 2.03
C GLU A 186 1.17 -14.61 2.42
N ALA A 187 0.80 -14.52 3.70
CA ALA A 187 -0.47 -15.04 4.19
C ALA A 187 -1.63 -14.42 3.40
N SER A 188 -2.39 -15.27 2.72
CA SER A 188 -3.66 -14.84 2.16
C SER A 188 -4.58 -14.43 3.30
N SER A 189 -5.33 -13.34 3.14
CA SER A 189 -6.49 -13.11 3.99
C SER A 189 -7.43 -14.32 3.91
N ALA A 190 -8.30 -14.50 4.90
CA ALA A 190 -9.11 -15.72 5.05
C ALA A 190 -9.99 -16.08 3.82
N GLY A 191 -10.18 -15.16 2.87
CA GLY A 191 -10.89 -15.39 1.62
C GLY A 191 -10.03 -15.50 0.35
N GLY A 192 -8.71 -15.32 0.43
CA GLY A 192 -7.79 -15.43 -0.72
C GLY A 192 -7.24 -14.08 -1.22
N ARG A 193 -6.51 -14.14 -2.34
CA ARG A 193 -5.86 -12.99 -2.98
C ARG A 193 -6.11 -12.98 -4.49
N ASP A 194 -6.18 -11.81 -5.09
CA ASP A 194 -6.23 -11.65 -6.54
C ASP A 194 -4.83 -11.38 -7.13
N GLU A 195 -3.85 -10.98 -6.30
CA GLU A 195 -2.47 -10.75 -6.77
C GLU A 195 -1.43 -11.12 -5.71
N TYR A 196 -0.36 -11.77 -6.15
CA TYR A 196 0.87 -12.01 -5.42
C TYR A 196 2.04 -11.71 -6.33
N VAL A 197 2.98 -10.89 -5.84
CA VAL A 197 4.25 -10.63 -6.53
C VAL A 197 5.36 -10.67 -5.48
N ALA A 198 6.38 -11.47 -5.72
CA ALA A 198 7.52 -11.57 -4.83
C ALA A 198 8.84 -11.51 -5.63
N PHE A 199 9.82 -10.84 -5.04
CA PHE A 199 11.19 -10.80 -5.53
C PHE A 199 12.15 -11.18 -4.40
N ASP A 200 13.00 -12.16 -4.64
CA ASP A 200 13.94 -12.68 -3.64
C ASP A 200 15.38 -12.13 -3.79
N GLY A 201 15.59 -11.18 -4.70
CA GLY A 201 16.91 -10.67 -5.08
C GLY A 201 17.41 -11.21 -6.43
N LYS A 202 16.77 -12.25 -6.96
CA LYS A 202 17.14 -12.87 -8.24
C LYS A 202 15.94 -13.17 -9.13
N THR A 203 14.84 -13.60 -8.53
CA THR A 203 13.68 -14.13 -9.25
C THR A 203 12.44 -13.36 -8.86
N VAL A 204 11.62 -13.02 -9.86
CA VAL A 204 10.27 -12.49 -9.67
C VAL A 204 9.28 -13.62 -9.83
N LYS A 205 8.54 -13.94 -8.77
CA LYS A 205 7.40 -14.86 -8.79
C LYS A 205 6.10 -14.06 -8.80
N MET A 206 5.17 -14.43 -9.66
CA MET A 206 3.86 -13.79 -9.80
C MET A 206 2.76 -14.84 -9.78
N GLU A 207 1.68 -14.56 -9.04
CA GLU A 207 0.40 -15.26 -9.15
C GLU A 207 -0.70 -14.20 -9.31
N ILE A 208 -1.36 -14.17 -10.46
CA ILE A 208 -2.30 -13.11 -10.83
C ILE A 208 -3.63 -13.75 -11.18
N LYS A 209 -4.70 -13.27 -10.55
CA LYS A 209 -6.06 -13.61 -10.92
C LYS A 209 -6.64 -12.46 -11.75
N PRO A 210 -6.70 -12.61 -13.07
CA PRO A 210 -7.27 -11.57 -13.93
C PRO A 210 -8.76 -11.37 -13.61
N PHE A 211 -9.27 -10.21 -13.98
CA PHE A 211 -10.68 -9.86 -13.77
C PHE A 211 -11.64 -10.85 -14.47
N PHE A 212 -11.18 -11.48 -15.55
CA PHE A 212 -11.83 -12.61 -16.20
C PHE A 212 -10.81 -13.71 -16.44
N GLY A 213 -11.13 -14.94 -16.03
CA GLY A 213 -10.31 -16.12 -16.31
C GLY A 213 -9.83 -16.86 -15.05
N GLU A 214 -8.96 -17.83 -15.27
CA GLU A 214 -8.32 -18.58 -14.19
C GLU A 214 -7.05 -17.86 -13.71
N ALA A 215 -6.60 -18.22 -12.50
CA ALA A 215 -5.35 -17.69 -11.96
C ALA A 215 -4.16 -18.15 -12.80
N ILE A 216 -3.21 -17.25 -13.01
CA ILE A 216 -2.01 -17.45 -13.82
C ILE A 216 -0.79 -17.32 -12.90
N SER A 217 0.25 -18.11 -13.15
CA SER A 217 1.49 -18.04 -12.38
C SER A 217 2.71 -18.09 -13.29
N ALA A 218 3.73 -17.31 -12.95
CA ALA A 218 5.05 -17.39 -13.58
C ALA A 218 6.16 -17.12 -12.56
N GLU A 219 7.35 -17.58 -12.93
CA GLU A 219 8.58 -17.37 -12.20
C GLU A 219 9.67 -16.98 -13.21
N VAL A 220 10.19 -15.76 -13.06
CA VAL A 220 11.11 -15.16 -14.03
C VAL A 220 12.40 -14.80 -13.33
N THR A 221 13.53 -15.36 -13.79
CA THR A 221 14.85 -14.91 -13.33
C THR A 221 15.13 -13.54 -13.91
N VAL A 222 15.33 -12.54 -13.05
CA VAL A 222 15.77 -11.21 -13.47
C VAL A 222 17.22 -11.36 -13.96
N PRO A 223 17.52 -11.00 -15.23
CA PRO A 223 18.90 -10.97 -15.68
C PRO A 223 19.69 -10.07 -14.74
N GLU A 224 20.90 -10.48 -14.33
CA GLU A 224 21.78 -9.60 -13.54
C GLU A 224 21.87 -8.26 -14.27
N ALA A 225 21.19 -7.26 -13.73
CA ALA A 225 21.24 -5.95 -14.30
C ALA A 225 22.61 -5.39 -13.90
N GLY A 226 23.51 -5.30 -14.88
CA GLY A 226 24.66 -4.42 -14.78
C GLY A 226 24.13 -2.98 -14.72
N PHE A 227 23.76 -2.53 -13.52
CA PHE A 227 23.52 -1.13 -13.19
C PHE A 227 24.81 -0.50 -12.67
#